data_AF-A0A9D7EAF9-F1
#
_entry.id   AF-A0A9D7EAF9-F1
#
_cell.length_a   1.000
_cell.length_b   1.000
_cell.length_c   1.000
_cell.angle_alpha   90.00
_cell.angle_beta   90.00
_cell.angle_gamma   90.00
#
_symmetry.space_group_name_H-M   'P 1'
#
loop_
_entity.id
_entity.type
_entity.pdbx_description
1 polymer ?
#
loop_
_entity_poly.entity_id
_entity_poly.type
_entity_poly.pdbx_seq_one_letter_code
_entity_poly.pdbx_strand_id
1 'polypeptide(L)'
;MRERTGELIRDAEAGKLSVITRHGTPVFVAVPFDDTLLQEGVGAALAIKLFDEEHISLGRAAHMAGRSVGEMVDLLGRHGIAVIRITAEELGRELTDFD
;
A
#
# COMPACT_ATOMS: atom_id res chain seq x y z
N MET A 1 -13.96 -23.80 -7.88
CA MET A 1 -14.00 -23.21 -6.53
C MET A 1 -12.71 -23.45 -5.76
N ARG A 2 -12.19 -24.69 -5.66
CA ARG A 2 -10.92 -24.97 -4.95
C ARG A 2 -9.68 -24.29 -5.56
N GLU A 3 -9.59 -24.19 -6.88
CA GLU A 3 -8.47 -23.52 -7.56
C GLU A 3 -8.36 -22.03 -7.23
N ARG A 4 -9.48 -21.29 -7.31
CA ARG A 4 -9.52 -19.86 -6.97
C ARG A 4 -9.22 -19.57 -5.50
N THR A 5 -9.62 -20.46 -4.59
CA THR A 5 -9.23 -20.33 -3.17
C THR A 5 -7.72 -20.56 -3.01
N GLY A 6 -7.14 -21.51 -3.74
CA GLY A 6 -5.69 -21.74 -3.72
C GLY A 6 -4.88 -20.58 -4.29
N GLU A 7 -5.38 -19.90 -5.33
CA GLU A 7 -4.76 -18.67 -5.85
C GLU A 7 -4.78 -17.54 -4.82
N LEU A 8 -5.94 -17.29 -4.21
CA LEU A 8 -6.08 -16.28 -3.16
C LEU A 8 -5.13 -16.52 -1.97
N ILE A 9 -4.95 -17.77 -1.57
CA ILE A 9 -4.01 -18.13 -0.49
C ILE A 9 -2.57 -17.82 -0.92
N ARG A 10 -2.15 -18.27 -2.11
CA ARG A 10 -0.78 -18.04 -2.60
C ARG A 10 -0.47 -16.55 -2.77
N ASP A 11 -1.42 -15.78 -3.29
CA ASP A 11 -1.23 -14.34 -3.44
C ASP A 11 -1.13 -13.63 -2.08
N ALA A 12 -1.93 -14.04 -1.10
CA ALA A 12 -1.84 -13.52 0.26
C ALA A 12 -0.52 -13.90 0.95
N GLU A 13 -0.05 -15.14 0.79
CA GLU A 13 1.27 -15.60 1.28
C GLU A 13 2.42 -14.82 0.61
N ALA A 14 2.25 -14.41 -0.65
CA ALA A 14 3.18 -13.55 -1.36
C ALA A 14 3.05 -12.05 -0.98
N GLY A 15 2.19 -11.72 0.00
CA GLY A 15 2.01 -10.34 0.48
C GLY A 15 1.21 -9.44 -0.47
N LYS A 16 0.46 -10.02 -1.42
CA LYS A 16 -0.38 -9.29 -2.36
C LYS A 16 -1.77 -9.07 -1.80
N LEU A 17 -2.30 -7.88 -2.07
CA LEU A 17 -3.70 -7.58 -1.80
C LEU A 17 -4.60 -8.14 -2.91
N SER A 18 -5.82 -8.52 -2.58
CA SER A 18 -6.82 -8.91 -3.59
C SER A 18 -8.20 -8.41 -3.23
N VAL A 19 -8.90 -7.83 -4.21
CA VAL A 19 -10.31 -7.43 -4.09
C VAL A 19 -11.18 -8.49 -4.75
N ILE A 20 -12.06 -9.12 -3.97
CA ILE A 20 -12.95 -10.15 -4.48
C ILE A 20 -14.29 -9.51 -4.80
N THR A 21 -14.71 -9.63 -6.05
CA THR A 21 -15.97 -9.08 -6.54
C THR A 21 -16.97 -10.18 -6.89
N ARG A 22 -18.27 -9.86 -6.78
CA ARG A 22 -19.39 -10.64 -7.29
C ARG A 22 -20.21 -9.76 -8.21
N HIS A 23 -20.34 -10.14 -9.48
CA HIS A 23 -21.02 -9.34 -10.51
C HIS A 23 -20.49 -7.89 -10.62
N GLY A 24 -19.17 -7.70 -10.44
CA GLY A 24 -18.53 -6.38 -10.47
C GLY A 24 -18.62 -5.58 -9.16
N THR A 25 -19.39 -6.04 -8.17
CA THR A 25 -19.49 -5.41 -6.85
C THR A 25 -18.46 -6.01 -5.89
N PRO A 26 -17.61 -5.22 -5.22
CA PRO A 26 -16.71 -5.71 -4.17
C PRO A 26 -17.48 -6.38 -3.02
N VAL A 27 -17.01 -7.55 -2.60
CA VAL A 27 -17.61 -8.33 -1.50
C VAL A 27 -16.68 -8.35 -0.29
N PHE A 28 -15.41 -8.65 -0.50
CA PHE A 28 -14.38 -8.59 0.54
C PHE A 28 -13.00 -8.34 -0.07
N VAL A 29 -12.05 -7.98 0.79
CA VAL A 29 -10.64 -7.81 0.45
C VAL A 29 -9.87 -8.89 1.20
N ALA A 30 -8.98 -9.59 0.50
CA ALA A 30 -7.97 -10.43 1.12
C ALA A 30 -6.75 -9.55 1.40
N VAL A 31 -6.46 -9.37 2.70
CA VAL A 31 -5.28 -8.65 3.18
C VAL A 31 -4.30 -9.69 3.72
N PRO A 32 -3.02 -9.66 3.33
CA PRO A 32 -2.00 -10.53 3.91
C PRO A 32 -1.99 -10.44 5.44
N PHE A 33 -1.91 -11.59 6.10
CA PHE A 33 -1.84 -11.66 7.55
C PHE A 33 -0.37 -11.61 8.00
N ASP A 34 0.20 -10.41 7.98
CA ASP A 34 1.60 -10.15 8.32
C ASP A 34 1.76 -9.23 9.56
N ASP A 35 3.00 -8.94 9.93
CA ASP A 35 3.30 -8.09 11.09
C ASP A 35 2.72 -6.67 10.96
N THR A 36 2.60 -6.14 9.73
CA THR A 36 2.00 -4.83 9.50
C THR A 36 0.52 -4.86 9.86
N LEU A 37 -0.20 -5.89 9.44
CA LEU A 37 -1.61 -6.09 9.81
C LEU A 37 -1.78 -6.24 11.32
N LEU A 38 -0.89 -6.98 11.99
CA LEU A 38 -0.96 -7.20 13.44
C LEU A 38 -0.67 -5.94 14.24
N GLN A 39 0.27 -5.10 13.80
CA GLN A 39 0.70 -3.91 14.53
C GLN A 39 -0.21 -2.71 14.28
N GLU A 40 -0.63 -2.50 13.04
CA GLU A 40 -1.29 -1.26 12.61
C GLU A 40 -2.80 -1.45 12.37
N GLY A 41 -3.26 -2.71 12.27
CA GLY A 41 -4.64 -3.06 11.95
C GLY A 41 -4.96 -2.98 10.45
N VAL A 42 -6.13 -3.50 10.09
CA VAL A 42 -6.53 -3.72 8.68
C VAL A 42 -6.53 -2.44 7.84
N GLY A 43 -7.05 -1.33 8.38
CA GLY A 43 -7.17 -0.07 7.63
C GLY A 43 -5.80 0.54 7.27
N ALA A 44 -4.88 0.56 8.24
CA ALA A 44 -3.53 1.06 8.03
C ALA A 44 -2.69 0.11 7.16
N ALA A 45 -2.78 -1.20 7.37
CA ALA A 45 -2.09 -2.18 6.52
C ALA A 45 -2.52 -2.08 5.05
N LEU A 46 -3.83 -1.90 4.81
CA LEU A 46 -4.36 -1.65 3.46
C LEU A 46 -3.85 -0.32 2.88
N ALA A 47 -3.74 0.74 3.69
CA ALA A 47 -3.24 2.04 3.26
C ALA A 47 -1.78 2.01 2.87
N ILE A 48 -0.97 1.34 3.67
CA ILE A 48 0.45 1.13 3.41
C ILE A 48 0.64 0.40 2.08
N LYS A 49 -0.04 -0.74 1.88
CA LYS A 49 0.08 -1.53 0.66
C LYS A 49 -0.37 -0.78 -0.59
N LEU A 50 -1.57 -0.17 -0.56
CA LEU A 50 -2.08 0.57 -1.71
C LEU A 50 -1.24 1.81 -2.04
N PHE A 51 -0.57 2.43 -1.06
CA PHE A 51 0.38 3.51 -1.31
C PHE A 51 1.69 2.98 -1.92
N ASP A 52 2.24 1.91 -1.36
CA ASP A 52 3.52 1.34 -1.82
C ASP A 52 3.43 0.80 -3.25
N GLU A 53 2.26 0.27 -3.63
CA GLU A 53 1.93 -0.16 -4.99
C GLU A 53 1.46 1.00 -5.90
N GLU A 54 1.56 2.25 -5.43
CA GLU A 54 1.22 3.47 -6.18
C GLU A 54 -0.25 3.56 -6.65
N HIS A 55 -1.15 2.79 -6.04
CA HIS A 55 -2.58 2.79 -6.35
C HIS A 55 -3.33 3.99 -5.75
N ILE A 56 -2.82 4.55 -4.63
CA ILE A 56 -3.41 5.72 -3.98
C ILE A 56 -2.34 6.75 -3.62
N SER A 57 -2.72 8.02 -3.59
CA SER A 57 -1.84 9.10 -3.12
C SER A 57 -1.62 9.05 -1.61
N LEU A 58 -0.56 9.69 -1.12
CA LEU A 58 -0.25 9.81 0.31
C LEU A 58 -1.44 10.35 1.12
N GLY A 59 -2.13 11.38 0.61
CA GLY A 59 -3.30 11.95 1.28
C GLY A 59 -4.48 10.97 1.39
N ARG A 60 -4.70 10.14 0.36
CA ARG A 60 -5.72 9.08 0.41
C ARG A 60 -5.33 7.97 1.38
N ALA A 61 -4.05 7.61 1.42
CA ALA A 61 -3.53 6.62 2.38
C ALA A 61 -3.72 7.10 3.82
N ALA A 62 -3.36 8.36 4.11
CA ALA A 62 -3.57 8.98 5.42
C ALA A 62 -5.06 8.99 5.83
N HIS A 63 -5.94 9.43 4.93
CA HIS A 63 -7.38 9.43 5.17
C HIS A 63 -7.92 8.02 5.48
N MET A 64 -7.51 7.02 4.71
CA MET A 64 -7.94 5.63 4.90
C MET A 64 -7.39 5.01 6.18
N ALA A 65 -6.18 5.39 6.60
CA ALA A 65 -5.59 4.99 7.87
C ALA A 65 -6.16 5.77 9.07
N GLY A 66 -7.03 6.76 8.85
CA GLY A 66 -7.56 7.62 9.91
C GLY A 66 -6.50 8.51 10.56
N ARG A 67 -5.47 8.91 9.81
CA ARG A 67 -4.29 9.65 10.28
C ARG A 67 -4.12 10.97 9.52
N SER A 68 -3.37 11.89 10.12
CA SER A 68 -2.83 13.04 9.38
C SER A 68 -1.79 12.60 8.35
N VAL A 69 -1.50 13.47 7.39
CA VAL A 69 -0.46 13.20 6.37
C VAL A 69 0.91 13.00 7.02
N GLY A 70 1.26 13.81 8.04
CA GLY A 70 2.53 13.68 8.77
C GLY A 70 2.65 12.32 9.47
N GLU A 71 1.61 11.90 10.19
CA GLU A 71 1.59 10.57 10.84
C GLU A 71 1.65 9.42 9.82
N MET A 72 1.12 9.61 8.61
CA MET A 72 1.25 8.64 7.53
C MET A 72 2.69 8.57 7.00
N VAL A 73 3.38 9.71 6.87
CA VAL A 73 4.80 9.74 6.50
C VAL A 73 5.64 8.98 7.54
N ASP A 74 5.42 9.23 8.82
CA ASP A 74 6.12 8.53 9.90
C ASP A 74 5.84 7.03 9.87
N LEU A 75 4.58 6.65 9.64
CA LEU A 75 4.19 5.25 9.50
C LEU A 75 4.92 4.56 8.35
N LEU A 76 4.86 5.15 7.15
CA LEU A 76 5.53 4.61 5.96
C LEU A 76 7.04 4.46 6.19
N GLY A 77 7.67 5.44 6.85
CA GLY A 77 9.07 5.38 7.24
C GLY A 77 9.40 4.20 8.16
N ARG A 78 8.56 3.91 9.16
CA ARG A 78 8.74 2.73 10.05
C ARG A 78 8.67 1.40 9.29
N HIS A 79 7.91 1.36 8.19
CA HIS A 79 7.81 0.18 7.32
C HIS A 79 8.81 0.19 6.15
N GLY A 80 9.75 1.15 6.12
CA GLY A 80 10.79 1.22 5.09
C GLY A 80 10.27 1.66 3.71
N ILE A 81 9.10 2.30 3.65
CA ILE A 81 8.45 2.69 2.41
C ILE A 81 8.79 4.15 2.09
N ALA A 82 9.41 4.37 0.94
CA ALA A 82 9.76 5.70 0.46
C ALA A 82 8.50 6.49 0.06
N VAL A 83 8.37 7.70 0.61
CA VAL A 83 7.29 8.64 0.27
C VAL A 83 7.61 9.44 -0.99
N ILE A 84 8.88 9.77 -1.20
CA ILE A 84 9.39 10.47 -2.38
C ILE A 84 10.15 9.45 -3.24
N ARG A 85 9.69 9.24 -4.47
CA ARG A 85 10.23 8.26 -5.42
C ARG A 85 10.67 8.99 -6.69
N ILE A 86 11.79 9.69 -6.63
CA ILE A 86 12.41 10.33 -7.79
C ILE A 86 13.46 9.39 -8.37
N THR A 87 13.56 9.33 -9.70
CA THR A 87 14.65 8.58 -10.35
C THR A 87 15.94 9.39 -10.29
N ALA A 88 17.08 8.72 -10.49
CA ALA A 88 18.36 9.42 -10.56
C ALA A 88 18.37 10.47 -11.70
N GLU A 89 17.68 10.19 -12.81
CA GLU A 89 17.54 11.10 -13.94
C GLU A 89 16.63 12.31 -13.62
N GLU A 90 15.54 12.11 -12.87
CA GLU A 90 14.69 13.19 -12.38
C GLU A 90 15.48 14.11 -11.44
N LEU A 91 16.21 13.52 -10.48
CA LEU A 91 17.05 14.24 -9.54
C LEU A 91 18.16 15.02 -10.25
N GLY A 92 18.81 14.43 -11.25
CA GLY A 92 19.84 15.11 -12.04
C GLY A 92 19.31 16.32 -12.81
N ARG A 93 18.07 16.25 -13.32
CA ARG A 93 17.40 17.38 -13.96
C ARG A 93 17.13 18.50 -12.95
N GLU A 94 16.52 18.18 -11.80
CA GLU A 94 16.23 19.17 -10.76
C GLU A 94 17.50 19.88 -10.26
N LEU A 95 18.60 19.14 -10.08
CA LEU A 95 19.87 19.73 -9.63
C LEU A 95 20.48 20.71 -10.64
N THR A 96 20.26 20.51 -11.94
CA THR A 96 20.76 21.41 -12.99
C THR A 96 20.03 22.76 -12.97
N ASP A 97 18.79 22.81 -12.48
CA ASP A 97 18.02 24.06 -12.35
C ASP A 97 18.50 24.95 -11.18
N PHE A 98 19.37 24.43 -10.29
CA PHE A 98 19.96 25.17 -9.16
C PHE A 98 21.36 25.76 -9.44
N ASP A 99 21.97 25.45 -10.59
CA ASP A 99 23.28 25.97 -11.05
C ASP A 99 23.11 27.21 -11.96
#